data_AF-W7PMP1-F1
#
_entry.id   AF-W7PMP1-F1
#
_cell.length_a   1.000
_cell.length_b   1.000
_cell.length_c   1.000
_cell.angle_alpha   90.00
_cell.angle_beta   90.00
_cell.angle_gamma   90.00
#
_symmetry.space_group_name_H-M   'P 1'
#
loop_
_entity.id
_entity.type
_entity.pdbx_description
1 polymer ?
#
loop_
_entity_poly.entity_id
_entity_poly.type
_entity_poly.pdbx_seq_one_letter_code
_entity_poly.pdbx_strand_id
1 'polypeptide(L)'
;MTGRVFTINDLDDYRHFHAALVALGRRARVAIVGAGLVGCEFANDLTAGGHEVTLVAPERAPLPRLLPEPLGRALGDAFVEGGMTLQLGRSLSALESVGSDIGLTLSDDSLVVADLVLVATGLRPRTELAALAGLETAAAGILVDRRLEASAPGIYALGDVACVDGVNAMYVQPLQASAKALARTLTGEPSEVVYGAWPILVKTPLLPVVAMPPARPPARWRIEGEGRDLAAFAETQDERLIGFALTGSCVRRKVELARATPPLLG
;
A
#
# COMPACT_ATOMS: atom_id res chain seq x y z
N MET A 1 -19.98 16.72 -8.88
CA MET A 1 -18.98 15.68 -8.55
C MET A 1 -17.54 16.17 -8.59
N THR A 2 -17.11 16.81 -9.68
CA THR A 2 -15.74 17.36 -9.81
C THR A 2 -15.45 18.34 -8.66
N GLY A 3 -14.40 18.04 -7.88
CA GLY A 3 -13.99 18.84 -6.71
C GLY A 3 -14.33 18.25 -5.33
N ARG A 4 -14.93 17.06 -5.24
CA ARG A 4 -15.17 16.37 -3.95
C ARG A 4 -14.68 14.93 -3.89
N VAL A 5 -14.26 14.38 -5.03
CA VAL A 5 -13.67 13.05 -5.14
C VAL A 5 -12.21 13.25 -5.53
N PHE A 6 -11.30 12.67 -4.76
CA PHE A 6 -9.86 12.89 -4.86
C PHE A 6 -9.12 11.57 -4.95
N THR A 7 -7.99 11.60 -5.62
CA THR A 7 -6.88 10.65 -5.44
C THR A 7 -5.70 11.43 -4.86
N ILE A 8 -4.79 10.76 -4.14
CA ILE A 8 -3.56 11.39 -3.67
C ILE A 8 -2.37 10.50 -4.02
N ASN A 9 -1.61 10.90 -5.03
CA ASN A 9 -0.39 10.22 -5.43
C ASN A 9 0.82 11.16 -5.60
N ASP A 10 0.62 12.47 -5.44
CA ASP A 10 1.69 13.46 -5.40
C ASP A 10 1.32 14.65 -4.49
N LEU A 11 2.22 15.65 -4.46
CA LEU A 11 2.06 16.83 -3.62
C LEU A 11 0.92 17.74 -4.08
N ASP A 12 0.65 17.81 -5.39
CA ASP A 12 -0.37 18.70 -5.92
C ASP A 12 -1.76 18.10 -5.69
N ASP A 13 -1.92 16.78 -5.84
CA ASP A 13 -3.11 16.06 -5.40
C ASP A 13 -3.41 16.33 -3.91
N TYR A 14 -2.38 16.20 -3.05
CA TYR A 14 -2.52 16.46 -1.62
C TYR A 14 -2.94 17.91 -1.34
N ARG A 15 -2.33 18.89 -2.03
CA ARG A 15 -2.70 20.32 -1.89
C ARG A 15 -4.15 20.55 -2.26
N HIS A 16 -4.65 19.94 -3.34
CA HIS A 16 -6.04 20.07 -3.75
C HIS A 16 -7.01 19.46 -2.72
N PHE A 17 -6.71 18.24 -2.24
CA PHE A 17 -7.52 17.59 -1.21
C PHE A 17 -7.52 18.40 0.10
N HIS A 18 -6.34 18.82 0.55
CA HIS A 18 -6.18 19.61 1.78
C HIS A 18 -6.89 20.97 1.68
N ALA A 19 -6.81 21.66 0.54
CA ALA A 19 -7.53 22.92 0.34
C ALA A 19 -9.06 22.72 0.43
N ALA A 20 -9.59 21.64 -0.16
CA ALA A 20 -11.00 21.29 -0.05
C ALA A 20 -11.40 20.95 1.39
N LEU A 21 -10.55 20.23 2.12
CA LEU A 21 -10.74 19.91 3.53
C LEU A 21 -10.82 21.16 4.41
N VAL A 22 -9.88 22.10 4.23
CA VAL A 22 -9.84 23.38 4.96
C VAL A 22 -11.03 24.26 4.61
N ALA A 23 -11.43 24.31 3.34
CA ALA A 23 -12.54 25.14 2.87
C ALA A 23 -13.90 24.79 3.52
N LEU A 24 -14.05 23.59 4.09
CA LEU A 24 -15.25 23.22 4.85
C LEU A 24 -15.40 24.04 6.14
N GLY A 25 -14.29 24.52 6.74
CA GLY A 25 -14.31 25.30 7.98
C GLY A 25 -14.85 24.56 9.20
N ARG A 26 -14.99 23.23 9.13
CA ARG A 26 -15.52 22.36 10.18
C ARG A 26 -14.91 20.96 10.10
N ARG A 27 -15.21 20.13 11.09
CA ARG A 27 -15.01 18.68 11.01
C ARG A 27 -15.63 18.13 9.72
N ALA A 28 -14.84 17.38 8.95
CA ALA A 28 -15.25 16.79 7.68
C ALA A 28 -15.64 15.33 7.86
N ARG A 29 -16.64 14.87 7.10
CA ARG A 29 -16.94 13.46 6.84
C ARG A 29 -16.20 13.04 5.58
N VAL A 30 -15.20 12.18 5.73
CA VAL A 30 -14.37 11.69 4.63
C VAL A 30 -14.62 10.19 4.45
N ALA A 31 -15.12 9.82 3.28
CA ALA A 31 -15.16 8.42 2.88
C ALA A 31 -13.86 8.07 2.14
N ILE A 32 -13.19 6.99 2.56
CA ILE A 32 -11.99 6.47 1.92
C ILE A 32 -12.35 5.16 1.25
N VAL A 33 -12.10 5.06 -0.06
CA VAL A 33 -12.35 3.85 -0.85
C VAL A 33 -11.03 3.11 -1.06
N GLY A 34 -10.89 1.96 -0.40
CA GLY A 34 -9.70 1.10 -0.43
C GLY A 34 -9.04 0.97 0.94
N ALA A 35 -8.96 -0.26 1.45
CA ALA A 35 -8.31 -0.60 2.73
C ALA A 35 -6.87 -1.10 2.56
N GLY A 36 -6.16 -0.60 1.53
CA GLY A 36 -4.74 -0.85 1.32
C GLY A 36 -3.83 0.04 2.18
N LEU A 37 -2.52 -0.02 1.96
CA LEU A 37 -1.52 0.75 2.73
C LEU A 37 -1.89 2.24 2.80
N VAL A 38 -2.03 2.88 1.63
CA VAL A 38 -2.30 4.32 1.53
C VAL A 38 -3.63 4.69 2.19
N GLY A 39 -4.70 3.92 1.94
CA GLY A 39 -6.01 4.16 2.54
C GLY A 39 -5.99 4.06 4.07
N CYS A 40 -5.26 3.10 4.62
CA CYS A 40 -5.12 2.94 6.07
C CYS A 40 -4.30 4.06 6.72
N GLU A 41 -3.22 4.53 6.07
CA GLU A 41 -2.43 5.66 6.58
C GLU A 41 -3.27 6.95 6.58
N PHE A 42 -3.98 7.26 5.48
CA PHE A 42 -4.87 8.41 5.42
C PHE A 42 -6.04 8.30 6.40
N ALA A 43 -6.61 7.10 6.59
CA ALA A 43 -7.67 6.90 7.57
C ALA A 43 -7.19 7.27 8.99
N ASN A 44 -5.98 6.85 9.34
CA ASN A 44 -5.37 7.17 10.63
C ASN A 44 -5.07 8.67 10.77
N ASP A 45 -4.43 9.26 9.75
CA ASP A 45 -4.04 10.67 9.74
C ASP A 45 -5.26 11.61 9.82
N LEU A 46 -6.29 11.36 9.01
CA LEU A 46 -7.53 12.15 9.02
C LEU A 46 -8.30 12.00 10.33
N THR A 47 -8.34 10.81 10.92
CA THR A 47 -8.96 10.58 12.22
C THR A 47 -8.20 11.33 13.32
N ALA A 48 -6.87 11.29 13.30
CA ALA A 48 -6.02 12.07 14.22
C ALA A 48 -6.20 13.59 14.02
N GLY A 49 -6.43 14.03 12.77
CA GLY A 49 -6.82 15.41 12.44
C GLY A 49 -8.23 15.81 12.88
N GLY A 50 -8.98 14.89 13.51
CA GLY A 50 -10.30 15.15 14.09
C GLY A 50 -11.45 14.97 13.11
N HIS A 51 -11.24 14.42 11.90
CA HIS A 51 -12.31 14.19 10.92
C HIS A 51 -13.14 12.92 11.24
N GLU A 52 -14.31 12.79 10.61
CA GLU A 52 -15.10 11.55 10.61
C GLU A 52 -14.67 10.71 9.41
N VAL A 53 -14.15 9.52 9.66
CA VAL A 53 -13.63 8.65 8.59
C VAL A 53 -14.50 7.41 8.45
N THR A 54 -14.94 7.15 7.22
CA THR A 54 -15.55 5.87 6.82
C THR A 54 -14.65 5.18 5.80
N LEU A 55 -14.11 4.00 6.14
CA LEU A 55 -13.28 3.20 5.24
C LEU A 55 -14.15 2.14 4.55
N VAL A 56 -14.21 2.19 3.22
CA VAL A 56 -15.01 1.29 2.38
C VAL A 56 -14.07 0.40 1.58
N ALA A 57 -14.26 -0.92 1.64
CA ALA A 57 -13.44 -1.85 0.87
C ALA A 57 -14.12 -3.22 0.68
N PRO A 58 -13.91 -3.90 -0.46
CA PRO A 58 -14.44 -5.25 -0.68
C PRO A 58 -13.78 -6.30 0.22
N GLU A 59 -12.58 -6.03 0.73
CA GLU A 59 -11.86 -6.96 1.57
C GLU A 59 -12.43 -7.04 2.99
N ARG A 60 -12.24 -8.19 3.64
CA ARG A 60 -12.78 -8.47 4.98
C ARG A 60 -11.99 -7.83 6.11
N ALA A 61 -10.77 -7.39 5.83
CA ALA A 61 -9.85 -6.81 6.80
C ALA A 61 -8.91 -5.81 6.09
N PRO A 62 -8.43 -4.77 6.80
CA PRO A 62 -7.41 -3.86 6.31
C PRO A 62 -6.08 -4.54 5.96
N LEU A 63 -5.33 -3.92 5.03
CA LEU A 63 -4.01 -4.34 4.58
C LEU A 63 -3.92 -5.79 4.08
N PRO A 64 -4.85 -6.27 3.23
CA PRO A 64 -4.95 -7.69 2.84
C PRO A 64 -3.73 -8.21 2.06
N ARG A 65 -2.93 -7.31 1.45
CA ARG A 65 -1.68 -7.67 0.75
C ARG A 65 -0.46 -7.77 1.68
N LEU A 66 -0.57 -7.27 2.91
CA LEU A 66 0.53 -7.21 3.87
C LEU A 66 0.28 -8.07 5.11
N LEU A 67 -0.98 -8.21 5.51
CA LEU A 67 -1.38 -8.90 6.73
C LEU A 67 -2.24 -10.13 6.41
N PRO A 68 -2.00 -11.28 7.05
CA PRO A 68 -3.01 -12.31 7.12
C PRO A 68 -4.22 -11.81 7.93
N GLU A 69 -5.39 -12.37 7.64
CA GLU A 69 -6.68 -11.85 8.13
C GLU A 69 -6.75 -11.58 9.64
N PRO A 70 -6.22 -12.42 10.56
CA PRO A 70 -6.26 -12.13 11.99
C PRO A 70 -5.55 -10.83 12.38
N LEU A 71 -4.42 -10.51 11.76
CA LEU A 71 -3.69 -9.27 12.01
C LEU A 71 -4.42 -8.07 11.39
N GLY A 72 -5.02 -8.26 10.22
CA GLY A 72 -5.87 -7.25 9.61
C GLY A 72 -7.09 -6.93 10.49
N ARG A 73 -7.74 -7.94 11.07
CA ARG A 73 -8.87 -7.75 12.00
C ARG A 73 -8.46 -6.97 13.24
N ALA A 74 -7.31 -7.30 13.85
CA ALA A 74 -6.78 -6.52 14.98
C ALA A 74 -6.55 -5.04 14.62
N LEU A 75 -6.09 -4.73 13.40
CA LEU A 75 -5.99 -3.36 12.91
C LEU A 75 -7.37 -2.71 12.70
N GLY A 76 -8.33 -3.45 12.15
CA GLY A 76 -9.71 -3.01 12.00
C GLY A 76 -10.37 -2.67 13.33
N ASP A 77 -10.20 -3.51 14.35
CA ASP A 77 -10.71 -3.28 15.70
C ASP A 77 -10.09 -2.00 16.29
N ALA A 78 -8.78 -1.81 16.15
CA ALA A 78 -8.10 -0.58 16.58
C ALA A 78 -8.59 0.68 15.84
N PHE A 79 -8.98 0.57 14.56
CA PHE A 79 -9.59 1.66 13.81
C PHE A 79 -10.99 2.00 14.33
N VAL A 80 -11.82 0.99 14.63
CA VAL A 80 -13.15 1.19 15.22
C VAL A 80 -13.04 1.79 16.61
N GLU A 81 -12.13 1.30 17.46
CA GLU A 81 -11.82 1.89 18.77
C GLU A 81 -11.34 3.35 18.65
N GLY A 82 -10.62 3.67 17.58
CA GLY A 82 -10.20 5.03 17.22
C GLY A 82 -11.33 5.92 16.69
N GLY A 83 -12.55 5.42 16.56
CA GLY A 83 -13.74 6.18 16.13
C GLY A 83 -14.02 6.14 14.63
N MET A 84 -13.35 5.28 13.86
CA MET A 84 -13.64 5.12 12.43
C MET A 84 -14.87 4.22 12.20
N THR A 85 -15.57 4.46 11.10
CA THR A 85 -16.57 3.51 10.58
C THR A 85 -15.95 2.63 9.52
N LEU A 86 -16.12 1.31 9.61
CA LEU A 86 -15.60 0.36 8.62
C LEU A 86 -16.76 -0.27 7.85
N GLN A 87 -16.73 -0.11 6.52
CA GLN A 87 -17.65 -0.73 5.56
C GLN A 87 -16.87 -1.77 4.74
N LEU A 88 -16.38 -2.80 5.43
CA LEU A 88 -15.60 -3.90 4.87
C LEU A 88 -16.50 -5.00 4.30
N GLY A 89 -15.97 -5.79 3.35
CA GLY A 89 -16.76 -6.78 2.62
C GLY A 89 -17.77 -6.17 1.64
N ARG A 90 -17.66 -4.86 1.37
CA ARG A 90 -18.60 -4.09 0.55
C ARG A 90 -17.85 -3.30 -0.52
N SER A 91 -18.25 -3.46 -1.77
CA SER A 91 -17.70 -2.67 -2.88
C SER A 91 -18.46 -1.36 -3.04
N LEU A 92 -17.78 -0.34 -3.55
CA LEU A 92 -18.44 0.85 -4.08
C LEU A 92 -19.12 0.49 -5.41
N SER A 93 -20.43 0.70 -5.50
CA SER A 93 -21.23 0.46 -6.71
C SER A 93 -21.44 1.75 -7.51
N ALA A 94 -21.71 2.86 -6.83
CA ALA A 94 -21.96 4.15 -7.47
C ALA A 94 -21.52 5.33 -6.58
N LEU A 95 -21.17 6.42 -7.23
CA LEU A 95 -20.99 7.74 -6.61
C LEU A 95 -22.06 8.66 -7.18
N GLU A 96 -22.73 9.41 -6.31
CA GLU A 96 -23.73 10.40 -6.70
C GLU A 96 -23.63 11.68 -5.85
N SER A 97 -24.12 12.80 -6.37
CA SER A 97 -24.19 14.04 -5.59
C SER A 97 -25.47 14.05 -4.77
N VAL A 98 -25.36 14.25 -3.45
CA VAL A 98 -26.49 14.29 -2.52
C VAL A 98 -26.53 15.70 -1.91
N GLY A 99 -27.24 16.61 -2.57
CA GLY A 99 -27.25 18.03 -2.18
C GLY A 99 -25.84 18.64 -2.28
N SER A 100 -25.30 19.07 -1.15
CA SER A 100 -23.92 19.54 -1.05
C SER A 100 -22.90 18.43 -0.82
N ASP A 101 -23.30 17.17 -0.73
CA ASP A 101 -22.45 16.07 -0.29
C ASP A 101 -22.28 15.03 -1.42
N ILE A 102 -21.53 13.97 -1.15
CA ILE A 102 -21.36 12.82 -2.03
C ILE A 102 -21.95 11.57 -1.37
N GLY A 103 -22.83 10.89 -2.09
CA GLY A 103 -23.35 9.57 -1.74
C GLY A 103 -22.52 8.46 -2.37
N LEU A 104 -22.18 7.46 -1.57
CA LEU A 104 -21.53 6.22 -1.97
C LEU A 104 -22.55 5.09 -1.81
N THR A 105 -23.10 4.60 -2.91
CA THR A 105 -23.93 3.39 -2.90
C THR A 105 -23.01 2.18 -2.86
N LEU A 106 -23.20 1.32 -1.86
CA LEU A 106 -22.41 0.11 -1.69
C LEU A 106 -23.06 -1.09 -2.38
N SER A 107 -22.34 -2.22 -2.43
CA SER A 107 -22.82 -3.45 -3.09
C SER A 107 -24.01 -4.13 -2.42
N ASP A 108 -24.39 -3.70 -1.22
CA ASP A 108 -25.60 -4.14 -0.51
C ASP A 108 -26.70 -3.07 -0.51
N ASP A 109 -26.63 -2.13 -1.45
CA ASP A 109 -27.54 -0.99 -1.63
C ASP A 109 -27.57 0.01 -0.46
N SER A 110 -26.72 -0.17 0.55
CA SER A 110 -26.56 0.83 1.62
C SER A 110 -25.87 2.09 1.09
N LEU A 111 -26.20 3.24 1.70
CA LEU A 111 -25.69 4.56 1.30
C LEU A 111 -24.80 5.14 2.41
N VAL A 112 -23.57 5.51 2.06
CA VAL A 112 -22.69 6.34 2.90
C VAL A 112 -22.69 7.76 2.34
N VAL A 113 -22.93 8.77 3.18
CA VAL A 113 -22.87 10.19 2.77
C VAL A 113 -21.63 10.84 3.37
N ALA A 114 -20.84 11.52 2.55
CA ALA A 114 -19.59 12.16 2.93
C ALA A 114 -19.44 13.55 2.30
N ASP A 115 -18.68 14.42 2.94
CA ASP A 115 -18.34 15.74 2.39
C ASP A 115 -17.32 15.61 1.24
N LEU A 116 -16.34 14.70 1.44
CA LEU A 116 -15.25 14.41 0.52
C LEU A 116 -15.04 12.88 0.42
N VAL A 117 -14.58 12.44 -0.75
CA VAL A 117 -14.21 11.04 -1.01
C VAL A 117 -12.74 10.98 -1.43
N LEU A 118 -11.98 10.11 -0.79
CA LEU A 118 -10.61 9.77 -1.17
C LEU A 118 -10.56 8.36 -1.75
N VAL A 119 -10.16 8.23 -3.01
CA VAL A 119 -9.98 6.94 -3.69
C VAL A 119 -8.53 6.51 -3.53
N ALA A 120 -8.31 5.43 -2.79
CA ALA A 120 -7.01 4.86 -2.45
C ALA A 120 -6.95 3.35 -2.76
N THR A 121 -7.42 2.96 -3.94
CA THR A 121 -7.61 1.55 -4.37
C THR A 121 -6.32 0.86 -4.86
N GLY A 122 -5.17 1.54 -4.76
CA GLY A 122 -3.87 1.02 -5.15
C GLY A 122 -3.23 1.77 -6.31
N LEU A 123 -1.99 1.43 -6.61
CA LEU A 123 -1.17 2.03 -7.66
C LEU A 123 -0.97 1.06 -8.81
N ARG A 124 -0.82 1.61 -10.01
CA ARG A 124 -0.49 0.88 -11.22
C ARG A 124 0.69 1.56 -11.93
N PRO A 125 1.72 0.81 -12.34
CA PRO A 125 2.81 1.32 -13.18
C PRO A 125 2.29 1.95 -14.48
N ARG A 126 2.87 3.09 -14.87
CA ARG A 126 2.57 3.78 -16.13
C ARG A 126 3.42 3.20 -17.25
N THR A 127 2.91 2.21 -17.97
CA THR A 127 3.66 1.44 -18.98
C THR A 127 3.26 1.78 -20.42
N GLU A 128 2.26 2.64 -20.61
CA GLU A 128 1.63 2.88 -21.91
C GLU A 128 2.63 3.42 -22.95
N LEU A 129 3.46 4.41 -22.56
CA LEU A 129 4.49 4.97 -23.44
C LEU A 129 5.59 3.97 -23.78
N ALA A 130 6.01 3.16 -22.80
CA ALA A 130 7.02 2.14 -23.00
C ALA A 130 6.54 1.06 -23.99
N ALA A 131 5.29 0.61 -23.84
CA ALA A 131 4.68 -0.35 -24.75
C ALA A 131 4.56 0.21 -26.18
N LEU A 132 4.13 1.48 -26.33
CA LEU A 132 4.08 2.16 -27.63
C LEU A 132 5.47 2.30 -28.29
N ALA A 133 6.51 2.43 -27.47
CA ALA A 133 7.90 2.49 -27.93
C ALA A 133 8.51 1.09 -28.24
N GLY A 134 7.73 0.00 -28.09
CA GLY A 134 8.19 -1.36 -28.34
C GLY A 134 9.00 -1.99 -27.21
N LEU A 135 8.98 -1.41 -26.01
CA LEU A 135 9.61 -2.01 -24.82
C LEU A 135 8.75 -3.15 -24.27
N GLU A 136 9.41 -4.15 -23.69
CA GLU A 136 8.73 -5.22 -22.98
C GLU A 136 8.09 -4.68 -21.68
N THR A 137 6.79 -4.95 -21.52
CA THR A 137 6.01 -4.51 -20.37
C THR A 137 5.08 -5.62 -19.89
N ALA A 138 4.73 -5.57 -18.60
CA ALA A 138 3.74 -6.44 -17.99
C ALA A 138 2.81 -5.62 -17.09
N ALA A 139 1.80 -6.27 -16.51
CA ALA A 139 0.97 -5.64 -15.47
C ALA A 139 1.80 -5.14 -14.28
N ALA A 140 2.96 -5.77 -14.04
CA ALA A 140 3.91 -5.39 -13.00
C ALA A 140 4.83 -4.22 -13.40
N GLY A 141 4.82 -3.69 -14.63
CA GLY A 141 5.68 -2.55 -15.01
C GLY A 141 6.48 -2.77 -16.29
N ILE A 142 7.43 -1.87 -16.54
CA ILE A 142 8.44 -2.01 -17.60
C ILE A 142 9.42 -3.10 -17.17
N LEU A 143 9.59 -4.13 -18.00
CA LEU A 143 10.48 -5.24 -17.68
C LEU A 143 11.93 -4.78 -17.86
N VAL A 144 12.73 -4.94 -16.81
CA VAL A 144 14.16 -4.62 -16.83
C VAL A 144 14.96 -5.71 -16.13
N ASP A 145 16.22 -5.86 -16.54
CA ASP A 145 17.17 -6.74 -15.88
C ASP A 145 17.66 -6.16 -14.54
N ARG A 146 18.57 -6.87 -13.84
CA ARG A 146 19.14 -6.38 -12.58
C ARG A 146 20.04 -5.15 -12.75
N ARG A 147 20.47 -4.82 -13.97
CA ARG A 147 21.18 -3.56 -14.29
C ARG A 147 20.22 -2.43 -14.64
N LEU A 148 18.92 -2.70 -14.57
CA LEU A 148 17.81 -1.79 -14.83
C LEU A 148 17.64 -1.44 -16.31
N GLU A 149 18.27 -2.20 -17.20
CA GLU A 149 18.17 -2.04 -18.65
C GLU A 149 16.89 -2.72 -19.16
N ALA A 150 16.13 -2.00 -19.99
CA ALA A 150 14.94 -2.50 -20.65
C ALA A 150 15.31 -3.33 -21.89
N SER A 151 14.30 -3.84 -22.60
CA SER A 151 14.52 -4.67 -23.80
C SER A 151 15.22 -3.95 -24.97
N ALA A 152 15.27 -2.61 -24.96
CA ALA A 152 16.00 -1.82 -25.92
C ALA A 152 17.31 -1.28 -25.31
N PRO A 153 18.47 -1.48 -25.98
CA PRO A 153 19.77 -1.04 -25.47
C PRO A 153 19.82 0.45 -25.13
N GLY A 154 20.38 0.78 -23.98
CA GLY A 154 20.54 2.17 -23.51
C GLY A 154 19.26 2.82 -22.97
N ILE A 155 18.16 2.07 -22.85
CA ILE A 155 16.93 2.51 -22.18
C ILE A 155 16.84 1.81 -20.83
N TYR A 156 16.57 2.58 -19.77
CA TYR A 156 16.53 2.08 -18.41
C TYR A 156 15.23 2.48 -17.71
N ALA A 157 14.82 1.71 -16.71
CA ALA A 157 13.70 2.06 -15.83
C ALA A 157 14.00 1.71 -14.37
N LEU A 158 13.55 2.55 -13.43
CA LEU A 158 13.68 2.35 -11.99
C LEU A 158 12.50 2.96 -11.23
N GLY A 159 12.34 2.57 -9.96
CA GLY A 159 11.23 3.01 -9.12
C GLY A 159 9.92 2.29 -9.47
N ASP A 160 8.78 2.89 -9.12
CA ASP A 160 7.46 2.25 -9.15
C ASP A 160 7.04 1.73 -10.54
N VAL A 161 7.62 2.28 -11.61
CA VAL A 161 7.32 1.87 -12.99
C VAL A 161 8.04 0.59 -13.41
N ALA A 162 9.13 0.23 -12.72
CA ALA A 162 10.02 -0.85 -13.13
C ALA A 162 9.66 -2.19 -12.47
N CYS A 163 9.66 -3.24 -13.29
CA CYS A 163 9.62 -4.63 -12.87
C CYS A 163 11.03 -5.21 -13.06
N VAL A 164 11.82 -5.19 -11.98
CA VAL A 164 13.23 -5.58 -12.01
C VAL A 164 13.33 -7.07 -11.73
N ASP A 165 13.74 -7.86 -12.72
CA ASP A 165 13.88 -9.33 -12.60
C ASP A 165 12.60 -9.98 -12.00
N GLY A 166 11.44 -9.55 -12.49
CA GLY A 166 10.13 -10.01 -12.04
C GLY A 166 9.59 -9.35 -10.76
N VAL A 167 10.33 -8.43 -10.14
CA VAL A 167 9.94 -7.74 -8.90
C VAL A 167 9.56 -6.29 -9.18
N ASN A 168 8.30 -5.94 -8.96
CA ASN A 168 7.91 -4.54 -8.78
C ASN A 168 7.83 -4.20 -7.28
N ALA A 169 8.76 -3.37 -6.83
CA ALA A 169 8.85 -2.92 -5.46
C ALA A 169 8.62 -1.40 -5.36
N MET A 170 7.34 -1.01 -5.28
CA MET A 170 6.88 0.39 -5.18
C MET A 170 7.13 1.00 -3.79
N TYR A 171 8.40 1.02 -3.36
CA TYR A 171 8.85 1.56 -2.08
C TYR A 171 10.20 2.28 -2.23
N VAL A 172 10.52 3.12 -1.26
CA VAL A 172 11.68 4.02 -1.32
C VAL A 172 13.01 3.27 -1.25
N GLN A 173 13.15 2.21 -0.43
CA GLN A 173 14.42 1.50 -0.29
C GLN A 173 14.86 0.80 -1.61
N PRO A 174 13.99 0.05 -2.32
CA PRO A 174 14.28 -0.43 -3.67
C PRO A 174 14.67 0.68 -4.64
N LEU A 175 13.91 1.77 -4.71
CA LEU A 175 14.22 2.92 -5.57
C LEU A 175 15.65 3.44 -5.31
N GLN A 176 16.01 3.66 -4.04
CA GLN A 176 17.35 4.16 -3.69
C GLN A 176 18.46 3.18 -4.07
N ALA A 177 18.22 1.87 -3.95
CA ALA A 177 19.17 0.85 -4.38
C ALA A 177 19.33 0.85 -5.91
N SER A 178 18.22 0.93 -6.65
CA SER A 178 18.21 1.01 -8.11
C SER A 178 18.94 2.25 -8.61
N ALA A 179 18.69 3.41 -8.00
CA ALA A 179 19.35 4.67 -8.38
C ALA A 179 20.87 4.58 -8.21
N LYS A 180 21.36 3.96 -7.12
CA LYS A 180 22.79 3.76 -6.89
C LYS A 180 23.42 2.81 -7.92
N ALA A 181 22.75 1.70 -8.23
CA ALA A 181 23.23 0.74 -9.22
C ALA A 181 23.26 1.35 -10.63
N LEU A 182 22.15 2.00 -11.04
CA LEU A 182 22.04 2.63 -12.35
C LEU A 182 23.09 3.74 -12.54
N ALA A 183 23.30 4.57 -11.53
CA ALA A 183 24.30 5.63 -11.59
C ALA A 183 25.70 5.07 -11.93
N ARG A 184 26.11 3.97 -11.29
CA ARG A 184 27.39 3.30 -11.59
C ARG A 184 27.42 2.77 -13.02
N THR A 185 26.37 2.07 -13.45
CA THR A 185 26.23 1.55 -14.82
C THR A 185 26.39 2.67 -15.86
N LEU A 186 25.69 3.79 -15.67
CA LEU A 186 25.75 4.95 -16.57
C LEU A 186 27.11 5.65 -16.57
N THR A 187 27.89 5.52 -15.50
CA THR A 187 29.26 6.07 -15.40
C THR A 187 30.37 5.09 -15.81
N GLY A 188 30.01 3.93 -16.39
CA GLY A 188 30.97 2.98 -16.96
C GLY A 188 31.31 1.80 -16.06
N GLU A 189 30.61 1.60 -14.94
CA GLU A 189 30.74 0.43 -14.06
C GLU A 189 29.41 -0.34 -14.01
N PRO A 190 29.16 -1.27 -14.95
CA PRO A 190 27.93 -2.07 -14.98
C PRO A 190 27.67 -2.74 -13.62
N SER A 191 26.56 -2.38 -12.99
CA SER A 191 26.22 -2.76 -11.62
C SER A 191 24.82 -3.35 -11.54
N GLU A 192 24.69 -4.52 -10.94
CA GLU A 192 23.40 -5.13 -10.64
C GLU A 192 22.85 -4.62 -9.30
N VAL A 193 21.54 -4.40 -9.26
CA VAL A 193 20.83 -4.04 -8.04
C VAL A 193 20.52 -5.28 -7.20
N VAL A 194 20.59 -5.10 -5.88
CA VAL A 194 20.17 -6.09 -4.89
C VAL A 194 19.14 -5.44 -3.97
N TYR A 195 18.00 -6.09 -3.78
CA TYR A 195 16.99 -5.69 -2.79
C TYR A 195 17.08 -6.60 -1.57
N GLY A 196 17.55 -6.04 -0.46
CA GLY A 196 17.61 -6.75 0.80
C GLY A 196 16.23 -7.08 1.36
N ALA A 197 16.22 -7.75 2.51
CA ALA A 197 15.00 -7.93 3.29
C ALA A 197 14.63 -6.60 3.97
N TRP A 198 13.83 -5.77 3.30
CA TRP A 198 13.40 -4.46 3.79
C TRP A 198 11.92 -4.46 4.13
N PRO A 199 11.56 -4.58 5.42
CA PRO A 199 10.17 -4.57 5.83
C PRO A 199 9.51 -3.22 5.53
N ILE A 200 8.25 -3.29 5.13
CA ILE A 200 7.35 -2.17 4.93
C ILE A 200 6.83 -1.73 6.29
N LEU A 201 7.05 -0.47 6.64
CA LEU A 201 6.51 0.15 7.84
C LEU A 201 5.25 0.92 7.45
N VAL A 202 4.11 0.55 8.03
CA VAL A 202 2.83 1.20 7.76
C VAL A 202 2.53 2.20 8.88
N LYS A 203 2.21 3.43 8.50
CA LYS A 203 2.05 4.57 9.42
C LYS A 203 0.63 4.61 10.00
N THR A 204 0.32 3.63 10.83
CA THR A 204 -0.95 3.52 11.54
C THR A 204 -0.76 3.63 13.06
N PRO A 205 -0.55 4.84 13.66
CA PRO A 205 -0.27 4.98 15.09
C PRO A 205 -1.26 4.28 16.05
N LEU A 206 -2.56 4.21 15.69
CA LEU A 206 -3.57 3.45 16.46
C LEU A 206 -3.20 1.98 16.69
N LEU A 207 -2.54 1.36 15.70
CA LEU A 207 -1.89 0.06 15.84
C LEU A 207 -0.70 -0.02 14.88
N PRO A 208 0.54 0.10 15.37
CA PRO A 208 1.72 0.03 14.52
C PRO A 208 1.79 -1.28 13.74
N VAL A 209 2.12 -1.20 12.44
CA VAL A 209 2.23 -2.37 11.56
C VAL A 209 3.57 -2.38 10.83
N VAL A 210 4.19 -3.56 10.78
CA VAL A 210 5.38 -3.82 9.95
C VAL A 210 5.22 -5.15 9.24
N ALA A 211 5.45 -5.19 7.93
CA ALA A 211 5.30 -6.40 7.14
C ALA A 211 6.42 -6.59 6.13
N MET A 212 6.81 -7.83 5.91
CA MET A 212 7.66 -8.27 4.81
C MET A 212 6.87 -9.37 4.07
N PRO A 213 6.05 -9.01 3.06
CA PRO A 213 5.22 -9.98 2.37
C PRO A 213 6.10 -11.00 1.64
N PRO A 214 5.74 -12.28 1.64
CA PRO A 214 6.51 -13.29 0.92
C PRO A 214 6.34 -13.12 -0.60
N ALA A 215 7.42 -13.30 -1.37
CA ALA A 215 7.40 -13.19 -2.83
C ALA A 215 6.51 -14.24 -3.53
N ARG A 216 6.14 -15.30 -2.80
CA ARG A 216 5.26 -16.38 -3.24
C ARG A 216 4.29 -16.75 -2.10
N PRO A 217 3.11 -17.32 -2.40
CA PRO A 217 2.20 -17.79 -1.37
C PRO A 217 2.90 -18.76 -0.39
N PRO A 218 2.77 -18.56 0.93
CA PRO A 218 3.34 -19.48 1.91
C PRO A 218 2.52 -20.76 2.00
N ALA A 219 3.16 -21.83 2.52
CA ALA A 219 2.45 -23.06 2.85
C ALA A 219 1.53 -22.87 4.06
N ARG A 220 1.96 -22.05 5.03
CA ARG A 220 1.15 -21.65 6.18
C ARG A 220 1.58 -20.30 6.73
N TRP A 221 0.65 -19.66 7.45
CA TRP A 221 0.96 -18.57 8.37
C TRP A 221 0.91 -19.12 9.80
N ARG A 222 2.05 -19.14 10.50
CA ARG A 222 2.08 -19.39 11.94
C ARG A 222 1.89 -18.06 12.65
N ILE A 223 0.91 -17.95 13.53
CA ILE A 223 0.57 -16.71 14.23
C ILE A 223 0.78 -16.91 15.73
N GLU A 224 1.49 -15.99 16.35
CA GLU A 224 1.79 -15.94 17.78
C GLU A 224 1.39 -14.59 18.36
N GLY A 225 1.16 -14.56 19.67
CA GLY A 225 0.79 -13.35 20.41
C GLY A 225 -0.67 -13.35 20.85
N GLU A 226 -1.08 -12.25 21.48
CA GLU A 226 -2.41 -12.09 22.06
C GLU A 226 -2.97 -10.69 21.78
N GLY A 227 -4.30 -10.60 21.63
CA GLY A 227 -4.99 -9.35 21.34
C GLY A 227 -4.46 -8.68 20.06
N ARG A 228 -3.92 -7.47 20.19
CA ARG A 228 -3.38 -6.65 19.09
C ARG A 228 -1.86 -6.74 18.92
N ASP A 229 -1.19 -7.52 19.78
CA ASP A 229 0.25 -7.72 19.74
C ASP A 229 0.53 -9.07 19.09
N LEU A 230 0.42 -9.11 17.76
CA LEU A 230 0.53 -10.34 16.98
C LEU A 230 1.76 -10.34 16.08
N ALA A 231 2.39 -11.50 15.97
CA ALA A 231 3.43 -11.81 15.00
C ALA A 231 3.00 -12.98 14.12
N ALA A 232 2.99 -12.77 12.81
CA ALA A 232 2.69 -13.78 11.81
C ALA A 232 3.94 -14.11 10.99
N PHE A 233 4.20 -15.39 10.81
CA PHE A 233 5.35 -15.93 10.09
C PHE A 233 4.86 -16.68 8.85
N ALA A 234 5.29 -16.24 7.67
CA ALA A 234 5.02 -16.91 6.41
C ALA A 234 6.08 -18.01 6.21
N GLU A 235 5.66 -19.26 6.18
CA GLU A 235 6.56 -20.42 6.16
C GLU A 235 6.38 -21.30 4.93
N THR A 236 7.45 -21.94 4.46
CA THR A 236 7.40 -23.03 3.47
C THR A 236 6.95 -24.34 4.13
N GLN A 237 6.79 -25.41 3.33
CA GLN A 237 6.52 -26.75 3.86
C GLN A 237 7.60 -27.22 4.85
N ASP A 238 8.88 -26.92 4.56
CA ASP A 238 10.02 -27.22 5.44
C ASP A 238 10.22 -26.18 6.57
N GLU A 239 9.17 -25.45 6.95
CA GLU A 239 9.16 -24.49 8.06
C GLU A 239 10.16 -23.32 7.93
N ARG A 240 10.66 -23.04 6.73
CA ARG A 240 11.56 -21.89 6.48
C ARG A 240 10.76 -20.59 6.38
N LEU A 241 11.22 -19.57 7.09
CA LEU A 241 10.67 -18.22 7.03
C LEU A 241 10.91 -17.59 5.65
N ILE A 242 9.85 -17.10 5.01
CA ILE A 242 9.89 -16.41 3.71
C ILE A 242 9.21 -15.04 3.73
N GLY A 243 8.66 -14.65 4.87
CA GLY A 243 8.01 -13.36 5.09
C GLY A 243 7.41 -13.29 6.48
N PHE A 244 6.97 -12.11 6.91
CA PHE A 244 6.35 -11.93 8.21
C PHE A 244 5.42 -10.71 8.23
N ALA A 245 4.55 -10.63 9.23
CA ALA A 245 3.75 -9.46 9.53
C ALA A 245 3.63 -9.26 11.05
N LEU A 246 3.73 -8.02 11.51
CA LEU A 246 3.79 -7.66 12.93
C LEU A 246 2.81 -6.53 13.20
N THR A 247 2.14 -6.62 14.34
CA THR A 247 1.22 -5.59 14.87
C THR A 247 1.63 -5.20 16.29
N GLY A 248 1.26 -3.99 16.70
CA GLY A 248 1.40 -3.54 18.09
C GLY A 248 2.84 -3.60 18.59
N SER A 249 3.05 -4.17 19.76
CA SER A 249 4.37 -4.24 20.41
C SER A 249 5.34 -5.21 19.71
N CYS A 250 4.83 -6.13 18.89
CA CYS A 250 5.64 -7.09 18.14
C CYS A 250 6.49 -6.43 17.04
N VAL A 251 6.15 -5.22 16.59
CA VAL A 251 6.91 -4.49 15.55
C VAL A 251 8.39 -4.25 15.92
N ARG A 252 8.73 -4.33 17.22
CA ARG A 252 10.13 -4.26 17.71
C ARG A 252 11.01 -5.39 17.17
N ARG A 253 10.41 -6.54 16.79
CA ARG A 253 11.11 -7.70 16.22
C ARG A 253 11.50 -7.55 14.74
N LYS A 254 11.12 -6.45 14.08
CA LYS A 254 11.34 -6.28 12.63
C LYS A 254 12.79 -6.46 12.18
N VAL A 255 13.77 -6.04 12.99
CA VAL A 255 15.20 -6.15 12.63
C VAL A 255 15.69 -7.60 12.73
N GLU A 256 15.29 -8.30 13.78
CA GLU A 256 15.55 -9.74 13.96
C GLU A 256 14.98 -10.53 12.79
N LEU A 257 13.69 -10.32 12.47
CA LEU A 257 12.99 -11.08 11.44
C LEU A 257 13.45 -10.72 10.03
N ALA A 258 13.79 -9.46 9.76
CA ALA A 258 14.39 -9.08 8.49
C ALA A 258 15.68 -9.83 8.21
N ARG A 259 16.55 -10.04 9.21
CA ARG A 259 17.80 -10.80 9.05
C ARG A 259 17.58 -12.29 8.79
N ALA A 260 16.45 -12.83 9.25
CA ALA A 260 16.08 -14.24 9.06
C ALA A 260 15.26 -14.49 7.77
N THR A 261 14.84 -13.43 7.08
CA THR A 261 14.02 -13.52 5.86
C THR A 261 14.93 -13.41 4.63
N PRO A 262 14.67 -14.16 3.54
CA PRO A 262 15.40 -14.00 2.30
C PRO A 262 15.30 -12.55 1.75
N PRO A 263 16.29 -12.10 0.96
CA PRO A 263 16.20 -10.83 0.25
C PRO A 263 15.00 -10.83 -0.71
N LEU A 264 14.48 -9.64 -1.00
CA LEU A 264 13.43 -9.47 -2.00
C LEU A 264 13.95 -9.75 -3.42
N LEU A 265 15.21 -9.40 -3.68
CA LEU A 265 15.92 -9.65 -4.92
C LEU A 265 17.42 -9.77 -4.61
N GLY A 266 17.99 -10.96 -4.75
CA GLY A 266 19.39 -11.23 -4.41
C GLY A 266 19.76 -12.65 -4.76
#